data_AF-A0A932MGZ0-F1
#
_entry.id   AF-A0A932MGZ0-F1
#
_cell.length_a   1.000
_cell.length_b   1.000
_cell.length_c   1.000
_cell.angle_alpha   90.00
_cell.angle_beta   90.00
_cell.angle_gamma   90.00
#
_symmetry.space_group_name_H-M   'P 1'
#
loop_
_entity.id
_entity.type
_entity.pdbx_description
1 polymer ?
#
loop_
_entity_poly.entity_id
_entity_poly.type
_entity_poly.pdbx_seq_one_letter_code
_entity_poly.pdbx_strand_id
1 'polypeptide(L)'
;MPLYLKLAWRNLWRNRRRTLISIASVLFAVLFSLIMRSMQHGSYDYMIQSSVGVYVGYIQVHGEGYWKNRSLDESLEPTVEQLQRYASIATVSEITPRLETFALLSKDSLTKVAQVIG
;
A
#
# COMPACT_ATOMS: atom_id res chain seq x y z
N MET A 1 -50.17 13.93 -2.44
CA MET A 1 -48.78 13.56 -2.79
C MET A 1 -48.51 13.34 -4.28
N PRO A 2 -49.28 12.55 -5.07
CA PRO A 2 -48.93 12.28 -6.47
C PRO A 2 -49.02 13.51 -7.39
N LEU A 3 -49.88 14.48 -7.05
CA LEU A 3 -50.03 15.73 -7.80
C LEU A 3 -48.74 16.58 -7.79
N TYR A 4 -48.07 16.71 -6.65
CA TYR A 4 -46.85 17.51 -6.52
C TYR A 4 -45.68 16.91 -7.30
N LEU A 5 -45.51 15.59 -7.29
CA LEU A 5 -44.52 14.88 -8.10
C LEU A 5 -44.78 15.08 -9.60
N LYS A 6 -46.06 14.99 -10.04
CA LYS A 6 -46.46 15.18 -11.44
C LYS A 6 -46.22 16.62 -11.93
N LEU A 7 -46.47 17.60 -11.05
CA LEU A 7 -46.21 19.01 -11.33
C LEU A 7 -44.70 19.31 -11.37
N ALA A 8 -43.92 18.76 -10.44
CA ALA A 8 -42.47 18.92 -10.41
C ALA A 8 -41.81 18.33 -11.68
N TRP A 9 -42.23 17.14 -12.12
CA TRP A 9 -41.72 16.50 -13.34
C TRP A 9 -41.99 17.33 -14.60
N ARG A 10 -43.22 17.84 -14.75
CA ARG A 10 -43.57 18.75 -15.87
C ARG A 10 -42.78 20.05 -15.81
N ASN A 11 -42.50 20.56 -14.61
CA ASN A 11 -41.71 21.79 -14.41
C ASN A 11 -40.25 21.60 -14.84
N LEU A 12 -39.63 20.49 -14.44
CA LEU A 12 -38.27 20.11 -14.85
C LEU A 12 -38.13 20.00 -16.37
N TRP A 13 -39.13 19.43 -17.05
CA TRP A 13 -39.16 19.29 -18.51
C TRP A 13 -39.40 20.60 -19.26
N ARG A 14 -40.04 21.59 -18.62
CA ARG A 14 -40.35 22.90 -19.21
C ARG A 14 -39.11 23.81 -19.28
N ASN A 15 -38.19 23.69 -18.33
CA ASN A 15 -36.95 24.48 -18.31
C ASN A 15 -35.70 23.59 -18.41
N ARG A 16 -35.58 22.86 -19.53
CA ARG A 16 -34.56 21.80 -19.71
C ARG A 16 -33.13 22.27 -19.50
N ARG A 17 -32.76 23.49 -19.94
CA ARG A 17 -31.38 24.00 -19.79
C ARG A 17 -30.97 24.12 -18.32
N ARG A 18 -31.81 24.74 -17.48
CA ARG A 18 -31.53 24.90 -16.05
C ARG A 18 -31.49 23.54 -15.35
N THR A 19 -32.46 22.68 -15.64
CA THR A 19 -32.54 21.33 -15.07
C THR A 19 -31.31 20.49 -15.40
N LEU A 20 -30.85 20.52 -16.66
CA LEU A 20 -29.69 19.75 -17.10
C LEU A 20 -28.40 20.17 -16.39
N ILE A 21 -28.18 21.48 -16.20
CA ILE A 21 -27.00 21.98 -15.48
C ILE A 21 -26.99 21.48 -14.03
N SER A 22 -28.12 21.56 -13.33
CA SER A 22 -28.21 21.09 -11.94
C SER A 22 -28.05 19.57 -11.83
N ILE A 23 -28.69 18.79 -12.71
CA ILE A 23 -28.55 17.33 -12.73
C ILE A 23 -27.10 16.94 -13.04
N ALA A 24 -26.46 17.58 -14.02
CA ALA A 24 -25.08 17.32 -14.38
C ALA A 24 -24.15 17.60 -13.21
N SER A 25 -24.34 18.72 -12.49
CA SER A 25 -23.54 19.06 -11.31
C SER A 25 -23.61 17.98 -10.22
N VAL A 26 -24.82 17.51 -9.89
CA VAL A 26 -25.01 16.43 -8.91
C VAL A 26 -24.41 15.12 -9.41
N LEU A 27 -24.61 14.79 -10.68
CA LEU A 27 -24.07 13.58 -11.30
C LEU A 27 -22.54 13.57 -11.24
N PHE A 28 -21.88 14.67 -11.63
CA PHE A 28 -20.43 14.78 -11.57
C PHE A 28 -19.92 14.72 -10.13
N ALA A 29 -20.57 15.41 -9.18
CA ALA A 29 -20.18 15.35 -7.77
C ALA A 29 -20.20 13.91 -7.25
N VAL A 30 -21.29 13.16 -7.52
CA VAL A 30 -21.41 11.76 -7.10
C VAL A 30 -20.41 10.87 -7.84
N LEU A 31 -20.26 11.05 -9.15
CA LEU A 31 -19.29 10.29 -9.96
C LEU A 31 -17.86 10.46 -9.43
N PHE A 32 -17.43 11.70 -9.21
CA PHE A 32 -16.09 11.97 -8.67
C PHE A 32 -15.94 11.43 -7.25
N SER A 33 -16.97 11.52 -6.41
CA SER A 33 -16.93 10.94 -5.07
C SER A 33 -16.74 9.41 -5.10
N LEU A 34 -17.40 8.72 -6.02
CA LEU A 34 -17.28 7.27 -6.20
C LEU A 34 -15.90 6.88 -6.74
N ILE A 35 -15.41 7.59 -7.76
CA ILE A 35 -14.07 7.35 -8.33
C ILE A 35 -13.01 7.56 -7.25
N MET A 36 -13.07 8.68 -6.52
CA MET A 36 -12.11 8.99 -5.47
C MET A 36 -12.13 7.92 -4.37
N ARG A 37 -13.32 7.48 -3.94
CA ARG A 37 -13.45 6.43 -2.92
C ARG A 37 -12.94 5.07 -3.38
N SER A 38 -13.23 4.69 -4.62
CA SER A 38 -12.71 3.46 -5.23
C SER A 38 -11.19 3.49 -5.34
N MET A 39 -10.65 4.61 -5.82
CA MET A 39 -9.20 4.81 -5.93
C MET A 39 -8.52 4.77 -4.56
N GLN A 40 -9.09 5.40 -3.53
CA GLN A 40 -8.57 5.31 -2.17
C GLN A 40 -8.50 3.87 -1.67
N HIS A 41 -9.58 3.10 -1.79
CA HIS A 41 -9.59 1.70 -1.37
C HIS A 41 -8.55 0.86 -2.14
N GLY A 42 -8.51 0.97 -3.46
CA GLY A 42 -7.52 0.25 -4.27
C GLY A 42 -6.08 0.64 -3.94
N SER A 43 -5.82 1.94 -3.70
CA SER A 43 -4.51 2.42 -3.27
C SER A 43 -4.12 1.91 -1.89
N TYR A 44 -5.05 1.83 -0.93
CA TYR A 44 -4.76 1.27 0.39
C TYR A 44 -4.43 -0.21 0.32
N ASP A 45 -5.24 -1.00 -0.39
CA ASP A 45 -4.99 -2.45 -0.54
C ASP A 45 -3.64 -2.69 -1.23
N TYR A 46 -3.35 -1.93 -2.29
CA TYR A 46 -2.07 -2.00 -2.99
C TYR A 46 -0.89 -1.57 -2.10
N MET A 47 -1.05 -0.51 -1.31
CA MET A 47 -0.02 -0.05 -0.38
C MET A 47 0.29 -1.10 0.68
N ILE A 48 -0.74 -1.75 1.24
CA ILE A 48 -0.57 -2.84 2.22
C ILE A 48 0.16 -4.01 1.56
N GLN A 49 -0.33 -4.47 0.41
CA GLN A 49 0.26 -5.61 -0.29
C GLN A 49 1.71 -5.34 -0.73
N SER A 50 2.01 -4.14 -1.22
CA SER A 50 3.38 -3.77 -1.62
C SER A 50 4.31 -3.64 -0.42
N SER A 51 3.86 -3.02 0.68
CA SER A 51 4.68 -2.84 1.88
C SER A 51 5.04 -4.17 2.53
N VAL A 52 4.05 -5.06 2.66
CA VAL A 52 4.22 -6.38 3.27
C VAL A 52 4.92 -7.34 2.30
N GLY A 53 4.52 -7.36 1.03
CA GLY A 53 5.01 -8.32 0.05
C GLY A 53 6.44 -8.07 -0.45
N VAL A 54 6.93 -6.81 -0.45
CA VAL A 54 8.23 -6.48 -1.06
C VAL A 54 9.35 -6.33 -0.02
N TYR A 55 9.08 -5.68 1.11
CA TYR A 55 10.14 -5.25 2.03
C TYR A 55 10.10 -5.93 3.39
N VAL A 56 8.94 -5.91 4.06
CA VAL A 56 8.91 -6.16 5.50
C VAL A 56 8.46 -7.59 5.83
N GLY A 57 7.66 -8.22 4.98
CA GLY A 57 6.81 -9.30 5.44
C GLY A 57 5.82 -8.78 6.48
N TYR A 58 5.12 -9.70 7.16
CA TYR A 58 4.20 -9.31 8.24
C TYR A 58 4.92 -8.98 9.55
N ILE A 59 6.08 -9.59 9.78
CA ILE A 59 6.89 -9.43 11.00
C ILE A 59 8.37 -9.52 10.60
N GLN A 60 9.18 -8.60 11.11
CA GLN A 60 10.64 -8.68 11.03
C GLN A 60 11.24 -8.87 12.43
N VAL A 61 12.28 -9.69 12.50
CA VAL A 61 13.08 -9.88 13.71
C VAL A 61 14.48 -9.38 13.41
N HIS A 62 14.99 -8.49 14.25
CA HIS A 62 16.29 -7.84 14.09
C HIS A 62 17.16 -8.08 15.31
N GLY A 63 18.48 -7.94 15.13
CA GLY A 63 19.43 -7.96 16.25
C GLY A 63 19.20 -6.78 17.19
N GLU A 64 19.66 -6.92 18.43
CA GLU A 64 19.66 -5.80 19.37
C GLU A 64 20.51 -4.66 18.80
N GLY A 65 20.07 -3.40 18.93
CA GLY A 65 20.84 -2.26 18.40
C GLY A 65 20.81 -2.05 16.88
N TYR A 66 20.31 -3.02 16.09
CA TYR A 66 20.26 -2.93 14.61
C TYR A 66 19.62 -1.62 14.11
N TRP A 67 18.48 -1.20 14.67
CA TRP A 67 17.81 0.03 14.20
C TRP A 67 18.57 1.33 14.50
N LYS A 68 19.49 1.30 15.47
CA LYS A 68 20.29 2.47 15.86
C LYS A 68 21.49 2.66 14.94
N ASN A 69 22.22 1.58 14.65
CA ASN A 69 23.47 1.63 13.90
C ASN A 69 23.33 1.15 12.45
N ARG A 70 22.34 0.29 12.16
CA ARG A 70 22.12 -0.40 10.88
C ARG A 70 23.40 -1.00 10.29
N SER A 71 24.29 -1.47 11.16
CA SER A 71 25.55 -2.13 10.79
C SER A 71 25.37 -3.64 10.73
N LEU A 72 26.25 -4.31 9.98
CA LEU A 72 26.30 -5.76 9.92
C LEU A 72 26.67 -6.39 11.28
N ASP A 73 27.44 -5.68 12.09
CA ASP A 73 27.86 -6.16 13.42
C ASP A 73 26.68 -6.34 14.39
N GLU A 74 25.59 -5.58 14.19
CA GLU A 74 24.36 -5.66 14.98
C GLU A 74 23.29 -6.50 14.25
N SER A 75 23.68 -7.28 13.25
CA SER A 75 22.76 -8.15 12.50
C SER A 75 22.32 -9.36 13.32
N LEU A 76 21.16 -9.90 12.98
CA LEU A 76 20.68 -11.14 13.56
C LEU A 76 21.26 -12.33 12.78
N GLU A 77 22.00 -13.19 13.46
CA GLU A 77 22.42 -14.49 12.94
C GLU A 77 21.56 -15.61 13.55
N PRO A 78 20.44 -16.00 12.90
CA PRO A 78 19.56 -17.03 13.44
C PRO A 78 20.20 -18.41 13.31
N THR A 79 20.19 -19.18 14.39
CA THR A 79 20.55 -20.60 14.38
C THR A 79 19.48 -21.45 13.70
N VAL A 80 19.86 -22.62 13.19
CA VAL A 80 18.92 -23.58 12.57
C VAL A 80 17.80 -23.97 13.55
N GLU A 81 18.12 -24.12 14.83
CA GLU A 81 17.14 -24.44 15.88
C GLU A 81 16.13 -23.32 16.09
N GLN A 82 16.56 -22.05 16.06
CA GLN A 82 15.66 -20.90 16.14
C GLN A 82 14.72 -20.84 14.94
N LEU A 83 15.23 -21.06 13.73
CA LEU A 83 14.40 -21.09 12.51
C LEU A 83 13.35 -22.21 12.57
N GLN A 84 13.73 -23.41 13.03
CA GLN A 84 12.78 -24.52 13.22
C GLN A 84 11.72 -24.21 14.28
N ARG A 85 12.13 -23.60 15.40
CA ARG A 85 11.20 -23.18 16.45
C ARG A 85 10.19 -22.17 15.92
N TYR A 86 10.62 -21.18 15.15
CA TYR A 86 9.74 -20.20 14.53
C TYR A 86 8.79 -20.86 13.51
N ALA A 87 9.31 -21.78 12.70
CA ALA A 87 8.50 -22.51 11.71
C ALA A 87 7.46 -23.45 12.35
N SER A 88 7.67 -23.86 13.61
CA SER A 88 6.71 -24.70 14.35
C SER A 88 5.47 -23.95 14.86
N ILE A 89 5.46 -22.62 14.79
CA ILE A 89 4.32 -21.79 15.21
C ILE A 89 3.22 -21.90 14.16
N ALA A 90 2.03 -22.37 14.55
CA ALA A 90 0.93 -22.68 13.63
C ALA A 90 0.47 -21.51 12.73
N THR A 91 0.72 -20.27 13.14
CA THR A 91 0.35 -19.05 12.39
C THR A 91 1.44 -18.58 11.44
N VAL A 92 2.65 -19.16 11.49
CA VAL A 92 3.77 -18.78 10.62
C VAL A 92 3.69 -19.61 9.34
N SER A 93 3.43 -18.95 8.22
CA SER A 93 3.36 -19.62 6.91
C SER A 93 4.74 -19.83 6.27
N GLU A 94 5.63 -18.85 6.40
CA GLU A 94 6.94 -18.84 5.73
C GLU A 94 7.94 -18.01 6.53
N ILE A 95 9.22 -18.40 6.47
CA ILE A 95 10.34 -17.69 7.08
C ILE A 95 11.46 -17.59 6.05
N THR A 96 11.91 -16.37 5.81
CA THR A 96 12.98 -16.10 4.86
C THR A 96 14.03 -15.21 5.55
N PRO A 97 15.26 -15.72 5.78
CA PRO A 97 16.35 -14.87 6.25
C PRO A 97 16.69 -13.87 5.15
N ARG A 98 16.93 -12.61 5.53
CA ARG A 98 17.22 -11.54 4.57
C ARG A 98 18.31 -10.63 5.12
N LEU A 99 19.26 -10.29 4.28
CA LEU A 99 20.37 -9.39 4.52
C LEU A 99 20.15 -8.10 3.73
N GLU A 100 20.24 -6.96 4.40
CA GLU A 100 20.23 -5.64 3.78
C GLU A 100 21.47 -4.87 4.24
N THR A 101 22.36 -4.58 3.29
CA THR A 101 23.63 -3.89 3.57
C THR A 101 24.07 -3.03 2.39
N PHE A 102 25.14 -2.27 2.57
CA PHE A 102 25.78 -1.50 1.52
C PHE A 102 27.17 -2.05 1.23
N ALA A 103 27.48 -2.22 -0.06
CA ALA A 103 28.77 -2.64 -0.54
C ALA A 103 29.34 -1.61 -1.53
N LEU A 104 30.65 -1.58 -1.70
CA LEU A 104 31.30 -0.81 -2.75
C LEU A 104 31.44 -1.69 -4.00
N LEU A 105 30.89 -1.22 -5.10
CA LEU A 105 31.14 -1.78 -6.42
C LEU A 105 32.20 -0.92 -7.11
N SER A 106 33.25 -1.56 -7.60
CA SER A 106 34.32 -0.89 -8.35
C SER A 106 34.45 -1.49 -9.75
N LYS A 107 34.62 -0.60 -10.73
CA LYS A 107 35.03 -0.97 -12.09
C LYS A 107 36.05 0.06 -12.58
N ASP A 108 37.21 -0.43 -13.00
CA ASP A 108 38.35 0.38 -13.44
C ASP A 108 38.74 1.43 -12.38
N SER A 109 38.52 2.71 -12.67
CA SER A 109 38.77 3.83 -11.75
C SER A 109 37.52 4.35 -11.04
N LEU A 110 36.36 3.72 -11.23
CA LEU A 110 35.08 4.19 -10.72
C LEU A 110 34.59 3.31 -9.57
N THR A 111 34.43 3.91 -8.39
CA THR A 111 33.84 3.25 -7.22
C THR A 111 32.50 3.89 -6.88
N LYS A 112 31.47 3.07 -6.66
CA LYS A 112 30.16 3.52 -6.19
C LYS A 112 29.66 2.64 -5.06
N VAL A 113 28.90 3.24 -4.15
CA VAL A 113 28.11 2.50 -3.16
C VAL A 113 26.91 1.87 -3.86
N ALA A 114 26.67 0.60 -3.59
CA ALA A 114 25.47 -0.13 -4.01
C ALA A 114 24.84 -0.81 -2.80
N GLN A 115 23.51 -0.85 -2.77
CA GLN A 115 22.77 -1.60 -1.78
C GLN A 115 22.71 -3.07 -2.21
N VAL A 116 23.02 -3.97 -1.28
CA VAL A 116 22.89 -5.41 -1.43
C VAL A 116 21.70 -5.84 -0.58
N ILE A 117 20.72 -6.45 -1.23
CA ILE A 117 19.51 -6.99 -0.60
C ILE A 117 19.35 -8.42 -1.10
N GLY A 118 19.23 -9.39 -0.18
CA GLY A 118 19.07 -10.81 -0.53
C GLY A 118 18.73 -11.68 0.64
#